data_AF-A0A3C0BV26-F1
#
_entry.id   AF-A0A3C0BV26-F1
#
_cell.length_a   1.000
_cell.length_b   1.000
_cell.length_c   1.000
_cell.angle_alpha   90.00
_cell.angle_beta   90.00
_cell.angle_gamma   90.00
#
_symmetry.space_group_name_H-M   'P 1'
#
loop_
_entity.id
_entity.type
_entity.pdbx_description
1 polymer ?
#
loop_
_entity_poly.entity_id
_entity_poly.type
_entity_poly.pdbx_seq_one_letter_code
_entity_poly.pdbx_strand_id
1 'polypeptide(L)'
;MLKRRLADALVTTLNACAQLPGRRFYRYYLEYLNRRFNDFGETTEAEIGERHIRFACPNLLTRWRVETLRSKEPATLDWIDGFSCEDTLWDVGANIGIYSIYAAVSRGCRVVAFEPSPVNFALLERNIVLNDLSEKIVAFPVALCESQRIDLLNMANMDAGGAFATFGGRSPQASVRIGASAIL
;
A
#
# COMPACT_ATOMS: atom_id res chain seq x y z
N MET A 1 -3.73 -20.70 -17.99
CA MET A 1 -4.48 -20.08 -19.12
C MET A 1 -5.50 -19.02 -18.66
N LEU A 2 -6.31 -19.26 -17.62
CA LEU A 2 -7.32 -18.31 -17.12
C LEU A 2 -6.74 -17.01 -16.54
N LYS A 3 -5.64 -17.09 -15.77
CA LYS A 3 -4.93 -15.92 -15.21
C LYS A 3 -4.39 -14.97 -16.30
N ARG A 4 -3.90 -15.53 -17.42
CA ARG A 4 -3.39 -14.74 -18.56
C ARG A 4 -4.54 -14.04 -19.28
N ARG A 5 -5.66 -14.73 -19.48
CA ARG A 5 -6.88 -14.16 -20.07
C ARG A 5 -7.52 -13.07 -19.20
N LEU A 6 -7.48 -13.22 -17.87
CA LEU A 6 -7.94 -12.19 -16.93
C LEU A 6 -7.02 -10.97 -16.93
N ALA A 7 -5.70 -11.18 -16.95
CA ALA A 7 -4.73 -10.10 -17.11
C ALA A 7 -4.93 -9.35 -18.44
N ASP A 8 -5.12 -10.08 -19.54
CA ASP A 8 -5.36 -9.49 -20.86
C ASP A 8 -6.70 -8.73 -20.90
N ALA A 9 -7.76 -9.23 -20.25
CA ALA A 9 -9.06 -8.57 -20.15
C ALA A 9 -9.00 -7.31 -19.27
N LEU A 10 -8.25 -7.34 -18.16
CA LEU A 10 -8.02 -6.17 -17.31
C LEU A 10 -7.22 -5.11 -18.06
N VAL A 11 -6.14 -5.51 -18.74
CA VAL A 11 -5.31 -4.64 -19.56
C VAL A 11 -6.14 -4.01 -20.68
N THR A 12 -7.02 -4.79 -21.32
CA THR A 12 -7.91 -4.29 -22.37
C THR A 12 -8.94 -3.29 -21.82
N THR A 13 -9.51 -3.56 -20.65
CA THR A 13 -10.46 -2.66 -19.97
C THR A 13 -9.78 -1.36 -19.53
N LEU A 14 -8.55 -1.46 -19.02
CA LEU A 14 -7.74 -0.32 -18.61
C LEU A 14 -7.24 0.50 -19.82
N ASN A 15 -6.97 -0.14 -20.95
CA ASN A 15 -6.65 0.51 -22.23
C ASN A 15 -7.87 1.20 -22.84
N ALA A 16 -9.07 0.64 -22.70
CA ALA A 16 -10.32 1.28 -23.12
C ALA A 16 -10.60 2.51 -22.27
N CYS A 17 -10.40 2.42 -20.96
CA CYS A 17 -10.37 3.58 -20.08
C CYS A 17 -9.35 4.60 -20.60
N ALA A 18 -8.14 4.18 -20.99
CA ALA A 18 -7.04 5.04 -21.46
C ALA A 18 -7.34 5.95 -22.67
N GLN A 19 -8.47 5.77 -23.33
CA GLN A 19 -8.97 6.64 -24.42
C GLN A 19 -9.63 7.94 -23.91
N LEU A 20 -9.93 8.06 -22.61
CA LEU A 20 -10.56 9.26 -22.05
C LEU A 20 -9.55 10.43 -21.91
N PRO A 21 -9.90 11.69 -22.22
CA PRO A 21 -8.96 12.82 -22.25
C PRO A 21 -8.39 13.16 -20.85
N GLY A 22 -7.06 13.39 -20.75
CA GLY A 22 -6.38 13.83 -19.50
C GLY A 22 -5.21 12.95 -18.99
N ARG A 23 -4.73 12.00 -19.80
CA ARG A 23 -4.03 10.78 -19.32
C ARG A 23 -2.51 10.66 -19.55
N ARG A 24 -1.73 11.74 -19.49
CA ARG A 24 -0.26 11.57 -19.46
C ARG A 24 0.23 11.00 -18.11
N PHE A 25 -0.39 11.41 -17.02
CA PHE A 25 0.02 11.03 -15.66
C PHE A 25 -0.25 9.55 -15.35
N TYR A 26 -1.47 9.07 -15.59
CA TYR A 26 -1.86 7.72 -15.17
C TYR A 26 -1.15 6.60 -15.95
N ARG A 27 -0.92 6.82 -17.25
CA ARG A 27 -0.14 5.90 -18.08
C ARG A 27 1.33 5.87 -17.63
N TYR A 28 1.92 7.03 -17.39
CA TYR A 28 3.30 7.12 -16.88
C TYR A 28 3.42 6.49 -15.48
N TYR A 29 2.44 6.71 -14.60
CA TYR A 29 2.41 6.15 -13.26
C TYR A 29 2.35 4.62 -13.28
N LEU A 30 1.47 4.05 -14.10
CA LEU A 30 1.38 2.60 -14.24
C LEU A 30 2.61 2.00 -14.93
N GLU A 31 3.18 2.65 -15.95
CA GLU A 31 4.44 2.21 -16.58
C GLU A 31 5.63 2.30 -15.61
N TYR A 32 5.70 3.37 -14.81
CA TYR A 32 6.69 3.57 -13.75
C TYR A 32 6.58 2.50 -12.67
N LEU A 33 5.37 2.28 -12.14
CA LEU A 33 5.10 1.25 -11.16
C LEU A 33 5.44 -0.13 -11.72
N ASN A 34 5.01 -0.46 -12.94
CA ASN A 34 5.26 -1.76 -13.55
C ASN A 34 6.76 -2.02 -13.80
N ARG A 35 7.53 -1.01 -14.21
CA ARG A 35 9.00 -1.14 -14.30
C ARG A 35 9.64 -1.35 -12.93
N ARG A 36 9.24 -0.54 -11.94
CA ARG A 36 9.78 -0.62 -10.58
C ARG A 36 9.36 -1.91 -9.86
N PHE A 37 8.18 -2.46 -10.14
CA PHE A 37 7.72 -3.75 -9.65
C PHE A 37 8.55 -4.92 -10.17
N ASN A 38 8.99 -4.85 -11.42
CA ASN A 38 9.81 -5.89 -12.04
C ASN A 38 11.29 -5.84 -11.62
N ASP A 39 11.77 -4.71 -11.08
CA ASP A 39 13.17 -4.51 -10.65
C ASP A 39 13.42 -4.72 -9.14
N PHE A 40 12.41 -5.08 -8.34
CA PHE A 40 12.58 -5.30 -6.89
C PHE A 40 12.78 -6.79 -6.55
N GLY A 41 14.04 -7.20 -6.59
CA GLY A 41 14.53 -8.58 -6.57
C GLY A 41 14.63 -9.33 -5.22
N GLU A 42 14.12 -8.84 -4.09
CA GLU A 42 14.13 -9.63 -2.84
C GLU A 42 12.76 -9.61 -2.13
N THR A 43 12.21 -10.80 -1.91
CA THR A 43 11.03 -11.04 -1.06
C THR A 43 11.54 -11.68 0.23
N THR A 44 11.08 -11.21 1.39
CA THR A 44 11.39 -11.81 2.68
C THR A 44 10.11 -12.32 3.31
N GLU A 45 10.14 -13.54 3.82
CA GLU A 45 9.01 -14.12 4.54
C GLU A 45 9.13 -13.77 6.02
N ALA A 46 8.01 -13.44 6.65
CA ALA A 46 7.92 -13.29 8.09
C ALA A 46 6.94 -14.32 8.64
N GLU A 47 7.42 -15.12 9.58
CA GLU A 47 6.55 -16.05 10.30
C GLU A 47 5.82 -15.29 11.39
N ILE A 48 4.49 -15.41 11.39
CA ILE A 48 3.63 -14.76 12.38
C ILE A 48 2.68 -15.83 12.94
N GLY A 49 3.10 -16.44 14.05
CA GLY A 49 2.39 -17.59 14.62
C GLY A 49 2.53 -18.83 13.73
N GLU A 50 1.44 -19.56 13.51
CA GLU A 50 1.40 -20.72 12.60
C GLU A 50 1.11 -20.34 11.13
N ARG A 51 0.95 -19.04 10.83
CA ARG A 51 0.67 -18.53 9.49
C ARG A 51 1.91 -17.86 8.91
N HIS A 52 2.21 -18.20 7.66
CA HIS A 52 3.29 -17.55 6.90
C HIS A 52 2.75 -16.28 6.26
N ILE A 53 3.30 -15.12 6.64
CA ILE A 53 2.99 -13.83 6.02
C ILE A 53 4.19 -13.40 5.20
N ARG A 54 3.97 -13.06 3.93
CA ARG A 54 5.07 -12.72 3.00
C ARG A 54 5.10 -11.24 2.71
N PHE A 55 6.29 -10.64 2.75
CA PHE A 55 6.48 -9.23 2.43
C PHE A 55 7.58 -9.05 1.38
N ALA A 56 7.32 -8.20 0.40
CA ALA A 56 8.36 -7.69 -0.48
C ALA A 56 9.27 -6.74 0.31
N CYS A 57 10.56 -7.09 0.38
CA CYS A 57 11.55 -6.39 1.18
C CYS A 57 12.73 -5.95 0.30
N PRO A 58 12.54 -4.95 -0.57
CA PRO A 58 13.57 -4.53 -1.52
C PRO A 58 14.78 -3.84 -0.89
N ASN A 59 14.74 -3.52 0.41
CA ASN A 59 15.84 -2.89 1.12
C ASN A 59 15.82 -3.22 2.62
N LEU A 60 16.89 -2.85 3.33
CA LEU A 60 17.04 -3.08 4.77
C LEU A 60 15.93 -2.41 5.60
N LEU A 61 15.40 -1.27 5.16
CA LEU A 61 14.34 -0.55 5.90
C LEU A 61 13.03 -1.34 5.88
N THR A 62 12.63 -1.85 4.71
CA THR A 62 11.44 -2.71 4.56
C THR A 62 11.60 -4.02 5.33
N ARG A 63 12.80 -4.63 5.31
CA ARG A 63 13.11 -5.81 6.13
C ARG A 63 12.99 -5.51 7.63
N TRP A 64 13.61 -4.43 8.09
CA TRP A 64 13.55 -4.01 9.50
C TRP A 64 12.12 -3.78 9.98
N ARG A 65 11.25 -3.17 9.16
CA ARG A 65 9.82 -2.98 9.50
C ARG A 65 9.09 -4.30 9.75
N VAL A 66 9.41 -5.30 8.93
CA VAL A 66 8.81 -6.63 9.01
C VAL A 66 9.36 -7.38 10.23
N GLU A 67 10.68 -7.39 10.42
CA GLU A 67 11.34 -8.05 11.55
C GLU A 67 10.95 -7.45 12.91
N THR A 68 10.70 -6.14 12.96
CA THR A 68 10.31 -5.44 14.19
C THR A 68 8.81 -5.32 14.39
N LEU A 69 7.98 -5.94 13.55
CA LEU A 69 6.51 -5.82 13.63
C LEU A 69 5.98 -6.08 15.05
N ARG A 70 6.47 -7.14 15.71
CA ARG A 70 6.05 -7.51 17.07
C ARG A 70 6.69 -6.69 18.18
N SER A 71 7.91 -6.20 17.98
CA SER A 71 8.68 -5.52 19.02
C SER A 71 8.52 -4.01 19.02
N LYS A 72 8.17 -3.41 17.88
CA LYS A 72 8.08 -1.96 17.71
C LYS A 72 6.84 -1.37 18.37
N GLU A 73 5.68 -2.00 18.15
CA GLU A 73 4.38 -1.54 18.68
C GLU A 73 3.53 -2.73 19.14
N PRO A 74 3.91 -3.42 20.23
CA PRO A 74 3.21 -4.63 20.69
C PRO A 74 1.74 -4.37 21.03
N ALA A 75 1.44 -3.22 21.66
CA ALA A 75 0.06 -2.85 22.00
C ALA A 75 -0.85 -2.69 20.76
N THR A 76 -0.29 -2.29 19.62
CA THR A 76 -1.03 -2.20 18.35
C THR A 76 -1.42 -3.59 17.86
N LEU A 77 -0.53 -4.58 17.99
CA LEU A 77 -0.86 -5.97 17.63
C LEU A 77 -1.86 -6.58 18.60
N ASP A 78 -1.70 -6.35 19.91
CA ASP A 78 -2.67 -6.83 20.91
C ASP A 78 -4.08 -6.27 20.65
N TRP A 79 -4.18 -5.01 20.22
CA TRP A 79 -5.44 -4.40 19.80
C TRP A 79 -6.02 -5.08 18.56
N ILE A 80 -5.21 -5.33 17.53
CA ILE A 80 -5.64 -6.04 16.32
C ILE A 80 -6.06 -7.49 16.65
N ASP A 81 -5.35 -8.15 17.58
CA ASP A 81 -5.63 -9.52 17.98
C ASP A 81 -7.01 -9.68 18.63
N GLY A 82 -7.57 -8.59 19.16
CA GLY A 82 -8.95 -8.53 19.66
C GLY A 82 -10.04 -8.49 18.59
N PHE A 83 -9.72 -8.27 17.31
CA PHE A 83 -10.74 -8.14 16.26
C PHE A 83 -11.41 -9.48 15.93
N SER A 84 -12.63 -9.41 15.42
CA SER A 84 -13.37 -10.50 14.78
C SER A 84 -13.26 -10.44 13.25
N CYS A 85 -13.71 -11.49 12.56
CA CYS A 85 -13.72 -11.50 11.09
C CYS A 85 -14.76 -10.55 10.47
N GLU A 86 -15.71 -10.06 11.26
CA GLU A 86 -16.74 -9.09 10.83
C GLU A 86 -16.28 -7.64 10.97
N ASP A 87 -15.17 -7.39 11.68
CA ASP A 87 -14.63 -6.04 11.84
C ASP A 87 -13.99 -5.51 10.55
N THR A 88 -13.86 -4.19 10.48
CA THR A 88 -13.16 -3.51 9.39
C THR A 88 -12.11 -2.58 9.96
N LEU A 89 -10.83 -2.88 9.68
CA LEU A 89 -9.71 -2.01 10.03
C LEU A 89 -9.56 -0.89 9.00
N TRP A 90 -9.42 0.33 9.47
CA TRP A 90 -9.01 1.48 8.66
C TRP A 90 -7.53 1.77 8.94
N ASP A 91 -6.66 1.42 8.00
CA ASP A 91 -5.21 1.58 8.13
C ASP A 91 -4.77 2.87 7.42
N VAL A 92 -4.61 3.95 8.20
CA VAL A 92 -4.28 5.28 7.69
C VAL A 92 -2.77 5.50 7.74
N GLY A 93 -2.15 5.70 6.57
CA GLY A 93 -0.69 5.70 6.45
C GLY A 93 -0.14 4.26 6.44
N ALA A 94 -0.80 3.38 5.70
CA ALA A 94 -0.56 1.93 5.71
C ALA A 94 0.88 1.53 5.34
N ASN A 95 1.67 2.42 4.74
CA ASN A 95 3.06 2.22 4.35
C ASN A 95 3.19 0.98 3.45
N ILE A 96 4.10 0.05 3.74
CA ILE A 96 4.21 -1.24 3.03
C ILE A 96 3.15 -2.27 3.45
N GLY A 97 2.18 -1.90 4.30
CA GLY A 97 1.03 -2.72 4.67
C GLY A 97 1.25 -3.69 5.83
N ILE A 98 2.25 -3.50 6.70
CA ILE A 98 2.56 -4.49 7.75
C ILE A 98 1.36 -4.79 8.66
N TYR A 99 0.56 -3.77 9.02
CA TYR A 99 -0.63 -3.95 9.86
C TYR A 99 -1.85 -4.39 9.05
N SER A 100 -2.07 -3.80 7.87
CA SER A 100 -3.10 -4.25 6.93
C SER A 100 -3.04 -5.76 6.65
N ILE A 101 -1.86 -6.27 6.28
CA ILE A 101 -1.66 -7.68 5.98
C ILE A 101 -1.78 -8.52 7.26
N TYR A 102 -1.21 -8.07 8.38
CA TYR A 102 -1.33 -8.76 9.66
C TYR A 102 -2.79 -8.98 10.04
N ALA A 103 -3.60 -7.91 10.08
CA ALA A 103 -4.99 -7.97 10.50
C ALA A 103 -5.83 -8.90 9.61
N ALA A 104 -5.68 -8.79 8.29
CA ALA A 104 -6.41 -9.62 7.35
C ALA A 104 -6.01 -11.11 7.44
N VAL A 105 -4.72 -11.41 7.63
CA VAL A 105 -4.26 -12.81 7.75
C VAL A 105 -4.57 -13.40 9.12
N SER A 106 -4.34 -12.68 10.22
CA SER A 106 -4.49 -13.23 11.57
C SER A 106 -5.95 -13.28 12.02
N ARG A 107 -6.76 -12.29 11.64
CA ARG A 107 -8.15 -12.15 12.10
C ARG A 107 -9.19 -12.40 11.01
N GLY A 108 -8.79 -12.38 9.75
CA GLY A 108 -9.74 -12.53 8.63
C GLY A 108 -10.70 -11.33 8.48
N CYS A 109 -10.44 -10.22 9.16
CA CYS A 109 -11.22 -9.00 9.06
C CYS A 109 -11.02 -8.30 7.70
N ARG A 110 -11.88 -7.34 7.38
CA ARG A 110 -11.71 -6.48 6.19
C ARG A 110 -10.75 -5.34 6.52
N VAL A 111 -10.05 -4.84 5.52
CA VAL A 111 -9.15 -3.69 5.68
C VAL A 111 -9.38 -2.66 4.58
N VAL A 112 -9.46 -1.40 5.00
CA VAL A 112 -9.45 -0.22 4.13
C VAL A 112 -8.14 0.51 4.39
N ALA A 113 -7.20 0.44 3.46
CA ALA A 113 -5.84 0.97 3.61
C ALA A 113 -5.66 2.27 2.82
N PHE A 114 -5.08 3.28 3.43
CA PHE A 114 -4.75 4.56 2.80
C PHE A 114 -3.24 4.77 2.85
N GLU A 115 -2.58 4.80 1.70
CA GLU A 115 -1.15 5.08 1.61
C GLU A 115 -0.87 6.12 0.52
N PRO A 116 -0.49 7.35 0.90
CA PRO A 116 -0.28 8.42 -0.06
C PRO A 116 1.05 8.35 -0.82
N SER A 117 2.10 7.72 -0.26
CA SER A 117 3.39 7.63 -0.95
C SER A 117 3.29 6.64 -2.11
N PRO A 118 3.62 7.05 -3.35
CA PRO A 118 3.55 6.15 -4.50
C PRO A 118 4.52 4.97 -4.39
N VAL A 119 5.64 5.14 -3.68
CA VAL A 119 6.64 4.08 -3.50
C VAL A 119 6.14 3.04 -2.50
N ASN A 120 5.51 3.48 -1.41
CA ASN A 120 4.97 2.57 -0.40
C ASN A 120 3.67 1.92 -0.87
N PHE A 121 2.80 2.67 -1.54
CA PHE A 121 1.55 2.16 -2.10
C PHE A 121 1.80 1.00 -3.08
N ALA A 122 2.84 1.12 -3.90
CA ALA A 122 3.27 0.02 -4.76
C ALA A 122 3.58 -1.24 -3.95
N LEU A 123 4.39 -1.12 -2.89
CA LEU A 123 4.74 -2.25 -2.05
C LEU A 123 3.54 -2.82 -1.29
N LEU A 124 2.62 -1.98 -0.81
CA LEU A 124 1.36 -2.40 -0.22
C LEU A 124 0.56 -3.29 -1.18
N GLU A 125 0.33 -2.84 -2.42
CA GLU A 125 -0.36 -3.62 -3.45
C GLU A 125 0.32 -4.96 -3.73
N ARG A 126 1.66 -4.96 -3.85
CA ARG A 126 2.42 -6.21 -4.01
C ARG A 126 2.25 -7.13 -2.81
N ASN A 127 2.26 -6.61 -1.59
CA ASN A 127 2.10 -7.41 -0.38
C ASN A 127 0.67 -7.97 -0.25
N ILE A 128 -0.35 -7.23 -0.68
CA ILE A 128 -1.74 -7.73 -0.76
C ILE A 128 -1.80 -8.93 -1.72
N VAL A 129 -1.22 -8.80 -2.91
CA VAL A 129 -1.19 -9.88 -3.92
C VAL A 129 -0.37 -11.08 -3.44
N LEU A 130 0.78 -10.86 -2.78
CA LEU A 130 1.65 -11.92 -2.27
C LEU A 130 0.97 -12.81 -1.22
N ASN A 131 -0.06 -12.30 -0.53
CA ASN A 131 -0.80 -13.03 0.50
C ASN A 131 -2.22 -13.41 0.06
N ASP A 132 -2.58 -13.24 -1.21
CA ASP A 132 -3.90 -13.53 -1.77
C ASP A 132 -5.05 -12.79 -1.04
N LEU A 133 -4.82 -11.52 -0.65
CA LEU A 133 -5.73 -10.74 0.20
C LEU A 133 -6.62 -9.74 -0.57
N SER A 134 -6.67 -9.82 -1.90
CA SER A 134 -7.41 -8.84 -2.73
C SER A 134 -8.91 -8.79 -2.45
N GLU A 135 -9.51 -9.84 -1.89
CA GLU A 135 -10.93 -9.86 -1.47
C GLU A 135 -11.16 -9.30 -0.05
N LYS A 136 -10.09 -9.07 0.71
CA LYS A 136 -10.13 -8.62 2.10
C LYS A 136 -9.60 -7.19 2.30
N ILE A 137 -8.69 -6.75 1.44
CA ILE A 137 -8.02 -5.45 1.55
C ILE A 137 -8.30 -4.63 0.31
N VAL A 138 -8.81 -3.41 0.52
CA VAL A 138 -8.90 -2.38 -0.52
C VAL A 138 -7.94 -1.25 -0.15
N ALA A 139 -7.02 -0.91 -1.05
CA ALA A 139 -6.04 0.14 -0.83
C ALA A 139 -6.30 1.37 -1.71
N PHE A 140 -6.12 2.56 -1.14
CA PHE A 140 -6.30 3.84 -1.81
C PHE A 140 -5.01 4.67 -1.80
N PRO A 141 -4.53 5.14 -2.97
CA PRO A 141 -3.32 5.96 -3.09
C PRO A 141 -3.61 7.45 -2.79
N VAL A 142 -4.20 7.73 -1.62
CA VAL A 142 -4.64 9.08 -1.22
C VAL A 142 -4.21 9.38 0.21
N ALA A 143 -3.99 10.66 0.49
CA ALA A 143 -3.90 11.13 1.87
C ALA A 143 -5.32 11.33 2.46
N LEU A 144 -5.44 11.24 3.78
CA LEU A 144 -6.65 11.65 4.49
C LEU A 144 -6.44 13.03 5.09
N CYS A 145 -7.42 13.91 4.92
CA CYS A 145 -7.41 15.24 5.51
C CYS A 145 -8.85 15.79 5.62
N GLU A 146 -9.00 16.98 6.20
CA GLU A 146 -10.31 17.59 6.47
C GLU A 146 -11.15 17.90 5.22
N SER A 147 -10.52 18.12 4.06
CA SER A 147 -11.21 18.54 2.84
C SER A 147 -10.65 17.86 1.59
N GLN A 148 -11.52 17.48 0.67
CA GLN A 148 -11.11 16.93 -0.62
C GLN A 148 -10.31 17.97 -1.40
N ARG A 149 -9.01 17.72 -1.59
CA ARG A 149 -8.12 18.62 -2.33
C ARG A 149 -6.94 17.89 -2.93
N ILE A 150 -6.29 18.53 -3.90
CA ILE A 150 -5.01 18.10 -4.46
C ILE A 150 -3.94 19.03 -3.93
N ASP A 151 -2.95 18.46 -3.24
CA ASP A 151 -1.85 19.21 -2.64
C ASP A 151 -0.54 18.42 -2.67
N LEU A 152 0.54 19.02 -2.18
CA LEU A 152 1.85 18.40 -2.07
C LEU A 152 1.85 17.34 -0.97
N LEU A 153 2.28 16.13 -1.30
CA LEU A 153 2.80 15.18 -0.33
C LEU A 153 4.30 15.44 -0.18
N ASN A 154 4.70 16.00 0.96
CA ASN A 154 6.08 16.22 1.33
C ASN A 154 6.63 14.95 1.98
N MET A 155 7.63 14.32 1.37
CA MET A 155 8.25 13.09 1.84
C MET A 155 9.70 13.35 2.23
N ALA A 156 10.12 12.85 3.39
CA ALA A 156 11.50 12.98 3.85
C ALA A 156 12.51 12.36 2.86
N ASN A 157 12.13 11.25 2.21
CA ASN A 157 12.86 10.58 1.14
C ASN A 157 11.89 9.78 0.24
N MET A 158 12.42 9.24 -0.85
CA MET A 158 11.69 8.38 -1.80
C MET A 158 12.05 6.89 -1.61
N ASP A 159 12.58 6.52 -0.45
CA ASP A 159 12.98 5.16 -0.17
C ASP A 159 11.74 4.28 0.07
N ALA A 160 11.81 3.04 -0.40
CA ALA A 160 10.81 2.04 -0.09
C ALA A 160 10.76 1.80 1.43
N GLY A 161 9.57 1.90 2.03
CA GLY A 161 9.40 1.86 3.48
C GLY A 161 9.75 3.18 4.17
N GLY A 162 9.91 4.29 3.46
CA GLY A 162 10.07 5.62 4.06
C GLY A 162 8.85 6.03 4.91
N ALA A 163 9.07 6.90 5.89
CA ALA A 163 8.02 7.48 6.75
C ALA A 163 8.15 9.00 6.82
N PHE A 164 7.34 9.64 7.69
CA PHE A 164 7.31 11.10 7.88
C PHE A 164 6.84 11.88 6.65
N ALA A 165 5.86 11.32 5.93
CA ALA A 165 5.18 12.04 4.86
C ALA A 165 4.13 12.98 5.44
N THR A 166 4.08 14.22 4.96
CA THR A 166 3.11 15.24 5.37
C THR A 166 2.35 15.76 4.16
N PHE A 167 1.02 15.82 4.25
CA PHE A 167 0.18 16.35 3.18
C PHE A 167 -0.14 17.83 3.39
N GLY A 168 0.14 18.64 2.38
CA GLY A 168 -0.02 20.10 2.38
C GLY A 168 1.23 20.86 2.83
N GLY A 169 1.22 22.17 2.58
CA GLY A 169 2.33 23.07 2.88
C GLY A 169 3.48 22.97 1.86
N ARG A 170 4.32 24.02 1.81
CA ARG A 170 5.56 23.99 1.02
C ARG A 170 6.72 23.51 1.89
N SER A 171 7.42 22.48 1.43
CA SER A 171 8.63 21.99 2.06
C SER A 171 9.77 21.88 1.02
N PRO A 172 11.04 22.11 1.39
CA PRO A 172 12.19 21.86 0.51
C PRO A 172 12.48 20.36 0.26
N GLN A 173 11.67 19.45 0.81
CA GLN A 173 11.83 18.00 0.69
C GLN A 173 11.27 17.46 -0.64
N ALA A 174 11.51 16.17 -0.92
CA ALA A 174 10.93 15.50 -2.08
C ALA A 174 9.40 15.60 -2.03
N SER A 175 8.77 16.08 -3.11
CA SER A 175 7.32 16.30 -3.12
C SER A 175 6.67 15.87 -4.42
N VAL A 176 5.47 15.32 -4.30
CA VAL A 176 4.60 14.93 -5.42
C VAL A 176 3.19 15.43 -5.14
N ARG A 177 2.47 15.89 -6.15
CA ARG A 177 1.06 16.29 -6.00
C ARG A 177 0.18 15.06 -6.00
N ILE A 178 -0.60 14.87 -4.94
CA ILE A 178 -1.54 13.76 -4.79
C ILE A 178 -2.92 14.28 -4.40
N GLY A 179 -3.95 13.47 -4.63
CA GLY A 179 -5.28 13.73 -4.08
C GLY A 179 -5.34 13.35 -2.60
N ALA A 180 -6.15 14.09 -1.85
CA ALA A 180 -6.59 13.69 -0.54
C ALA A 180 -8.12 13.64 -0.48
N SER A 181 -8.63 12.70 0.31
CA SER A 181 -10.05 12.60 0.60
C SER A 181 -10.36 13.13 1.99
N ALA A 182 -11.46 13.86 2.09
CA ALA A 182 -12.21 13.92 3.34
C ALA A 182 -13.00 12.61 3.46
N ILE A 183 -12.96 11.99 4.64
CA ILE A 183 -13.84 10.87 4.98
C ILE A 183 -14.47 11.18 6.34
N LEU A 184 -15.28 12.24 6.35
CA LEU A 184 -16.31 12.57 7.34
C LEU A 184 -17.36 13.44 6.62
#